data_AF-A0A6I9HTR1-F1
#
_entry.id   AF-A0A6I9HTR1-F1
#
_cell.length_a   1.000
_cell.length_b   1.000
_cell.length_c   1.000
_cell.angle_alpha   90.00
_cell.angle_beta   90.00
_cell.angle_gamma   90.00
#
_symmetry.space_group_name_H-M   'P 1'
#
loop_
_entity.id
_entity.type
_entity.pdbx_description
1 polymer ?
#
loop_
_entity_poly.entity_id
_entity_poly.type
_entity_poly.pdbx_seq_one_letter_code
_entity_poly.pdbx_strand_id
1 'polypeptide(L)'
;MYSRDYVYVRRYSVDSDRNLMVLVSRAVEHPGIPEDPEHVRVRSYESHMVIRPHRGFDENGFDYLLTYSDNPQTVFPRYCLSWMVSSGMPEFLEKLHSAALKAKKMELELRDYLSPAKGPEPRGAAQHLEYA
;
A
#
# COMPACT_ATOMS: atom_id res chain seq x y z
N MET A 1 -14.53 1.19 25.04
CA MET A 1 -13.31 1.74 24.41
C MET A 1 -13.80 2.52 23.20
N TYR A 2 -13.66 3.84 23.18
CA TYR A 2 -14.13 4.67 22.05
C TYR A 2 -13.28 4.46 20.80
N SER A 3 -13.85 4.65 19.62
CA SER A 3 -13.11 4.61 18.36
C SER A 3 -12.13 5.78 18.28
N ARG A 4 -11.01 5.60 17.57
CA ARG A 4 -10.00 6.64 17.37
C ARG A 4 -10.17 7.27 16.01
N ASP A 5 -10.09 8.59 15.96
CA ASP A 5 -10.11 9.38 14.74
C ASP A 5 -8.71 9.97 14.48
N TYR A 6 -8.25 9.85 13.24
CA TYR A 6 -6.91 10.27 12.81
C TYR A 6 -7.04 11.23 11.63
N VAL A 7 -6.62 12.47 11.83
CA VAL A 7 -6.47 13.47 10.77
C VAL A 7 -4.99 13.73 10.57
N TYR A 8 -4.48 13.42 9.37
CA TYR A 8 -3.05 13.52 9.07
C TYR A 8 -2.79 13.87 7.61
N VAL A 9 -1.63 14.48 7.36
CA VAL A 9 -1.10 14.63 6.00
C VAL A 9 -0.09 13.51 5.76
N ARG A 10 -0.23 12.84 4.62
CA ARG A 10 0.73 11.85 4.13
C ARG A 10 1.43 12.39 2.89
N ARG A 11 2.76 12.36 2.89
CA ARG A 11 3.59 12.66 1.73
C ARG A 11 4.51 11.49 1.45
N TYR A 12 4.93 11.33 0.20
CA TYR A 12 5.92 10.34 -0.18
C TYR A 12 6.99 10.96 -1.06
N SER A 13 8.16 10.32 -1.08
CA SER A 13 9.25 10.62 -1.99
C SER A 13 9.85 9.31 -2.49
N VAL A 14 10.21 9.28 -3.77
CA VAL A 14 10.92 8.16 -4.39
C VAL A 14 12.35 8.63 -4.67
N ASP A 15 13.32 7.89 -4.14
CA ASP A 15 14.73 8.06 -4.41
C ASP A 15 15.15 6.94 -5.38
N SER A 16 15.21 7.28 -6.67
CA SER A 16 15.59 6.34 -7.73
C SER A 16 17.05 5.93 -7.66
N ASP A 17 17.94 6.79 -7.15
CA ASP A 17 19.38 6.51 -7.05
C ASP A 17 19.66 5.44 -6.00
N ARG A 18 18.92 5.48 -4.88
CA ARG A 18 19.03 4.50 -3.79
C ARG A 18 18.04 3.35 -3.92
N ASN A 19 17.12 3.43 -4.88
CA ASN A 19 16.01 2.50 -5.06
C ASN A 19 15.18 2.35 -3.76
N LEU A 20 14.71 3.50 -3.24
CA LEU A 20 13.93 3.58 -2.01
C LEU A 20 12.68 4.45 -2.21
N MET A 21 11.61 4.10 -1.52
CA MET A 21 10.44 4.95 -1.38
C MET A 21 10.19 5.21 0.10
N VAL A 22 9.99 6.48 0.47
CA VAL A 22 9.71 6.88 1.84
C VAL A 22 8.35 7.54 1.89
N LEU A 23 7.50 7.11 2.83
CA LEU A 23 6.22 7.72 3.14
C LEU A 23 6.28 8.26 4.57
N VAL A 24 5.87 9.51 4.74
CA VAL A 24 5.80 10.16 6.05
C VAL A 24 4.36 10.64 6.27
N SER A 25 3.80 10.26 7.40
CA SER A 25 2.48 10.71 7.83
C SER A 25 2.59 11.44 9.16
N ARG A 26 1.97 12.62 9.26
CA ARG A 26 1.95 13.42 10.50
C ARG A 26 0.56 13.96 10.77
N ALA A 27 0.13 13.88 12.02
CA ALA A 27 -1.12 14.46 12.47
C ALA A 27 -1.19 15.96 12.13
N VAL A 28 -2.37 16.40 11.71
CA VAL A 28 -2.66 17.82 11.46
C VAL A 28 -4.06 18.15 11.97
N GLU A 29 -4.31 19.44 12.20
CA GLU A 29 -5.65 19.96 12.40
C GLU A 29 -6.17 20.51 11.06
N HIS A 30 -7.42 20.20 10.72
CA HIS A 30 -8.04 20.66 9.49
C HIS A 30 -9.40 21.31 9.79
N PRO A 31 -9.63 22.58 9.39
CA PRO A 31 -10.84 23.32 9.76
C PRO A 31 -12.13 22.71 9.23
N GLY A 32 -12.06 21.97 8.12
CA GLY A 32 -13.20 21.25 7.55
C GLY A 32 -13.54 19.92 8.24
N ILE A 33 -12.68 19.41 9.13
CA ILE A 33 -12.86 18.14 9.83
C ILE A 33 -12.72 18.36 11.34
N PRO A 34 -13.73 19.00 11.98
CA PRO A 34 -13.73 19.25 13.43
C PRO A 34 -13.76 17.94 14.21
N GLU A 35 -13.48 18.01 15.52
CA GLU A 35 -13.54 16.84 16.39
C GLU A 35 -14.99 16.41 16.63
N ASP A 36 -15.23 15.11 16.53
CA ASP A 36 -16.52 14.48 16.84
C ASP A 36 -16.46 13.89 18.26
N PRO A 37 -17.38 14.27 19.17
CA PRO A 37 -17.41 13.75 20.53
C PRO A 37 -17.65 12.24 20.64
N GLU A 38 -18.15 11.55 19.59
CA GLU A 38 -18.26 10.09 19.58
C GLU A 38 -16.91 9.37 19.44
N HIS A 39 -15.87 10.11 19.02
CA HIS A 39 -14.55 9.60 18.68
C HIS A 39 -13.45 10.29 19.48
N VAL A 40 -12.35 9.57 19.73
CA VAL A 40 -11.15 10.14 20.36
C VAL A 40 -10.19 10.59 19.25
N ARG A 41 -10.05 11.91 19.05
CA ARG A 41 -9.07 12.47 18.11
C ARG A 41 -7.63 12.22 18.60
N VAL A 42 -6.83 11.55 17.78
CA VAL A 42 -5.41 11.34 18.05
C VAL A 42 -4.61 12.50 17.46
N ARG A 43 -4.06 13.35 18.33
CA ARG A 43 -3.34 14.56 17.92
C ARG A 43 -1.83 14.36 17.72
N SER A 44 -1.26 13.32 18.32
CA SER A 44 0.19 13.06 18.27
C SER A 44 0.50 11.79 17.49
N TYR A 45 0.00 11.69 16.26
CA TYR A 45 0.28 10.58 15.37
C TYR A 45 1.43 10.94 14.41
N GLU A 46 2.40 10.04 14.30
CA GLU A 46 3.45 10.10 13.29
C GLU A 46 3.81 8.69 12.80
N SER A 47 4.01 8.54 11.48
CA SER A 47 4.54 7.31 10.92
C SER A 47 5.53 7.58 9.79
N HIS A 48 6.54 6.71 9.71
CA HIS A 48 7.53 6.68 8.66
C HIS A 48 7.58 5.26 8.09
N MET A 49 7.24 5.13 6.81
CA MET A 49 7.39 3.87 6.09
C MET A 49 8.51 4.03 5.08
N VAL A 50 9.49 3.13 5.13
CA VAL A 50 10.56 3.02 4.14
C VAL A 50 10.34 1.72 3.39
N ILE A 51 10.32 1.77 2.07
CA ILE A 51 10.13 0.63 1.18
C ILE A 51 11.37 0.53 0.29
N ARG A 52 11.94 -0.66 0.22
CA ARG A 52 13.08 -0.99 -0.63
C ARG A 52 12.72 -2.17 -1.53
N PRO A 53 12.50 -1.96 -2.84
CA PRO A 53 12.33 -3.07 -3.76
C PRO A 53 13.58 -3.95 -3.78
N HIS A 54 13.40 -5.26 -3.96
CA HIS A 54 14.53 -6.18 -4.13
C HIS A 54 15.23 -5.97 -5.48
N ARG A 55 14.47 -5.53 -6.48
CA ARG A 55 14.93 -5.20 -7.84
C ARG A 55 14.30 -3.87 -8.28
N GLY A 56 13.42 -3.84 -9.27
CA GLY A 56 12.64 -2.64 -9.63
C GLY A 56 11.37 -2.46 -8.79
N PHE A 57 10.80 -1.25 -8.81
CA PHE A 57 9.52 -0.93 -8.17
C PHE A 57 8.31 -1.68 -8.76
N ASP A 58 8.42 -2.11 -10.02
CA ASP A 58 7.38 -2.88 -10.72
C ASP A 58 7.63 -4.40 -10.68
N GLU A 59 8.66 -4.84 -9.96
CA GLU A 59 9.00 -6.26 -9.80
C GLU A 59 8.53 -6.79 -8.44
N ASN A 60 8.39 -8.12 -8.36
CA ASN A 60 7.96 -8.78 -7.13
C ASN A 60 9.06 -8.73 -6.06
N GLY A 61 8.63 -8.45 -4.83
CA GLY A 61 9.47 -8.49 -3.64
C GLY A 61 10.01 -7.12 -3.24
N PHE A 62 9.78 -6.79 -1.97
CA PHE A 62 10.33 -5.60 -1.34
C PHE A 62 10.48 -5.84 0.15
N ASP A 63 11.44 -5.14 0.75
CA ASP A 63 11.52 -4.98 2.19
C ASP A 63 10.85 -3.68 2.58
N TYR A 64 10.19 -3.66 3.73
CA TYR A 64 9.63 -2.42 4.27
C TYR A 64 9.85 -2.33 5.77
N LEU A 65 10.02 -1.10 6.24
CA LEU A 65 10.11 -0.76 7.65
C LEU A 65 9.09 0.32 7.95
N LEU A 66 8.16 0.04 8.87
CA LEU A 66 7.20 1.02 9.38
C LEU A 66 7.56 1.36 10.82
N THR A 67 7.99 2.60 11.06
CA THR A 67 8.09 3.19 12.40
C THR A 67 6.83 4.00 12.66
N TYR A 68 6.10 3.63 13.70
CA TYR A 68 4.80 4.19 14.06
C TYR A 68 4.80 4.65 15.52
N SER A 69 4.25 5.82 15.79
CA SER A 69 4.01 6.31 17.15
C SER A 69 2.71 7.11 17.22
N ASP A 70 1.93 6.87 18.27
CA ASP A 70 0.72 7.61 18.57
C ASP A 70 0.49 7.77 20.08
N ASN A 71 -0.42 8.68 20.46
CA ASN A 71 -1.02 8.70 21.79
C ASN A 71 -2.52 8.42 21.67
N PRO A 72 -2.96 7.17 21.90
CA PRO A 72 -4.36 6.79 21.74
C PRO A 72 -5.26 7.27 22.88
N GLN A 73 -4.73 8.08 23.81
CA GLN A 73 -5.39 8.60 25.01
C GLN A 73 -6.05 7.49 25.85
N THR A 74 -5.43 6.30 25.86
CA THR A 74 -5.86 5.16 26.67
C THR A 74 -4.67 4.35 27.08
N VAL A 75 -4.78 3.75 28.26
CA VAL A 75 -3.83 2.74 28.72
C VAL A 75 -4.35 1.38 28.26
N PHE A 76 -3.51 0.64 27.54
CA PHE A 76 -3.82 -0.74 27.17
C PHE A 76 -3.34 -1.70 28.24
N PRO A 77 -4.18 -2.64 28.70
CA PRO A 77 -3.72 -3.74 29.53
C PRO A 77 -2.62 -4.54 28.83
N ARG A 78 -1.63 -5.03 29.59
CA ARG A 78 -0.47 -5.76 29.05
C ARG A 78 -0.86 -6.98 28.21
N TYR A 79 -1.94 -7.67 28.55
CA TYR A 79 -2.40 -8.84 27.79
C TYR A 79 -2.88 -8.46 26.37
N CYS A 80 -3.51 -7.29 26.20
CA CYS A 80 -3.92 -6.79 24.89
C CYS A 80 -2.70 -6.53 23.99
N LEU A 81 -1.67 -5.89 24.55
CA LEU A 81 -0.42 -5.63 23.84
C LEU A 81 0.28 -6.95 23.46
N SER A 82 0.35 -7.90 24.39
CA SER A 82 0.94 -9.22 24.14
C SER A 82 0.22 -9.97 23.01
N TRP A 83 -1.12 -9.99 23.03
CA TRP A 83 -1.91 -10.61 21.98
C TRP A 83 -1.71 -9.92 20.62
N MET A 84 -1.66 -8.59 20.61
CA MET A 84 -1.44 -7.80 19.39
C MET A 84 -0.10 -8.15 18.74
N VAL A 85 0.98 -8.23 19.52
CA VAL A 85 2.31 -8.59 19.01
C VAL A 85 2.39 -10.06 18.58
N SER A 86 1.79 -10.97 19.34
CA SER A 86 1.96 -12.42 19.14
C SER A 86 1.04 -13.00 18.07
N SER A 87 -0.14 -12.40 17.86
CA SER A 87 -1.18 -12.98 17.00
C SER A 87 -1.85 -11.93 16.10
N GLY A 88 -2.26 -10.79 16.66
CA GLY A 88 -3.00 -9.78 15.90
C GLY A 88 -2.23 -9.20 14.71
N MET A 89 -0.97 -8.79 14.93
CA MET A 89 -0.12 -8.21 13.88
C MET A 89 0.23 -9.21 12.79
N PRO A 90 0.71 -10.45 13.09
CA PRO A 90 0.92 -11.46 12.06
C PRO A 90 -0.33 -11.76 11.22
N GLU A 91 -1.48 -11.95 11.87
CA GLU A 91 -2.75 -12.23 11.18
C GLU A 91 -3.17 -11.05 10.27
N PHE A 92 -2.97 -9.82 10.73
CA PHE A 92 -3.21 -8.63 9.92
C PHE A 92 -2.33 -8.58 8.67
N LEU A 93 -1.03 -8.88 8.80
CA LEU A 93 -0.09 -8.88 7.68
C LEU A 93 -0.44 -9.95 6.63
N GLU A 94 -0.84 -11.15 7.06
CA GLU A 94 -1.30 -12.22 6.16
C GLU A 94 -2.56 -11.82 5.38
N LYS A 95 -3.53 -11.21 6.08
CA LYS A 95 -4.75 -10.69 5.44
C LYS A 95 -4.44 -9.56 4.46
N LEU A 96 -3.56 -8.64 4.83
CA LEU A 96 -3.12 -7.55 3.97
C LEU A 96 -2.44 -8.08 2.70
N HIS A 97 -1.54 -9.05 2.84
CA HIS A 97 -0.88 -9.71 1.72
C HIS A 97 -1.89 -10.39 0.79
N SER A 98 -2.80 -11.19 1.36
CA SER A 98 -3.85 -11.88 0.60
C SER A 98 -4.76 -10.91 -0.16
N ALA A 99 -5.13 -9.79 0.46
CA ALA A 99 -5.93 -8.75 -0.16
C ALA A 99 -5.17 -8.04 -1.30
N ALA A 100 -3.88 -7.76 -1.12
CA ALA A 100 -3.03 -7.16 -2.16
C ALA A 100 -2.88 -8.08 -3.38
N LEU A 101 -2.65 -9.39 -3.16
CA LEU A 101 -2.62 -10.39 -4.24
C LEU A 101 -3.94 -10.44 -5.02
N LYS A 102 -5.07 -10.45 -4.31
CA LYS A 102 -6.40 -10.46 -4.92
C LYS A 102 -6.64 -9.20 -5.75
N ALA A 103 -6.29 -8.02 -5.22
CA ALA A 103 -6.41 -6.75 -5.93
C ALA A 103 -5.56 -6.74 -7.21
N LYS A 104 -4.31 -7.23 -7.15
CA LYS A 104 -3.44 -7.30 -8.34
C LYS A 104 -4.00 -8.25 -9.40
N LYS A 105 -4.53 -9.41 -8.99
CA LYS A 105 -5.18 -10.34 -9.90
C LYS A 105 -6.38 -9.70 -10.62
N MET A 106 -7.22 -8.98 -9.89
CA MET A 106 -8.37 -8.27 -10.47
C MET A 106 -7.94 -7.18 -11.46
N GLU A 107 -6.89 -6.43 -11.15
CA GLU A 107 -6.32 -5.42 -12.05
C GLU A 107 -5.82 -6.06 -13.36
N LEU A 108 -5.13 -7.20 -13.28
CA LEU A 108 -4.66 -7.94 -14.44
C LEU A 108 -5.81 -8.47 -15.29
N GLU A 109 -6.82 -9.08 -14.67
CA GLU A 109 -8.02 -9.55 -15.37
C GLU A 109 -8.69 -8.39 -16.13
N LEU A 110 -8.91 -7.24 -15.47
CA LEU A 110 -9.47 -6.05 -16.12
C LEU A 110 -8.60 -5.56 -17.29
N ARG A 111 -7.27 -5.54 -17.13
CA ARG A 111 -6.36 -5.12 -18.20
C ARG A 111 -6.45 -6.05 -19.41
N ASP A 112 -6.58 -7.35 -19.18
CA ASP A 112 -6.72 -8.35 -20.25
C ASP A 112 -8.07 -8.22 -20.95
N TYR A 113 -9.16 -7.97 -20.20
CA TYR A 113 -10.49 -7.68 -20.77
C TYR A 113 -10.53 -6.42 -21.64
N LEU A 114 -9.80 -5.37 -21.24
CA LEU A 114 -9.77 -4.08 -21.94
C LEU A 114 -8.74 -4.04 -23.08
N SER A 115 -7.84 -5.02 -23.16
CA SER A 115 -6.87 -5.10 -24.25
C SER A 115 -7.59 -5.50 -25.55
N PRO A 116 -7.44 -4.75 -26.67
CA PRO A 116 -8.03 -5.15 -27.93
C PRO A 116 -7.48 -6.52 -28.33
N ALA A 117 -8.39 -7.45 -28.66
CA ALA A 117 -8.01 -8.77 -29.12
C ALA A 117 -6.96 -8.63 -30.24
N LYS A 118 -5.75 -9.18 -30.02
CA LYS A 118 -4.78 -9.38 -31.09
C LYS A 118 -5.48 -10.25 -32.14
N GLY A 119 -5.92 -9.63 -33.22
CA GLY A 119 -6.47 -10.34 -34.38
C GLY A 119 -5.46 -11.39 -34.86
N PRO A 120 -5.92 -12.49 -35.46
CA PRO A 120 -5.03 -13.56 -35.89
C PRO A 120 -3.99 -12.99 -36.87
N GLU A 121 -2.70 -13.23 -36.60
CA GLU A 121 -1.65 -12.94 -37.57
C GLU A 121 -1.94 -13.69 -38.88
N PRO A 122 -1.89 -13.02 -40.04
CA PRO A 122 -2.17 -13.67 -41.30
C PRO A 122 -1.08 -14.70 -41.58
N ARG A 123 -1.48 -15.98 -41.59
CA ARG A 123 -0.64 -17.09 -42.05
C ARG A 123 -0.35 -16.90 -43.54
N GLY A 124 0.92 -16.69 -43.85
CA GLY A 124 1.61 -17.05 -45.08
C GLY A 124 0.88 -16.84 -46.42
N ALA A 125 1.35 -15.85 -47.18
CA ALA A 125 1.42 -15.97 -48.63
C ALA A 125 2.88 -15.72 -49.04
N ALA A 126 3.59 -16.81 -49.34
CA ALA A 126 4.79 -16.72 -50.14
C ALA A 126 4.38 -16.31 -51.56
N GLN A 127 4.95 -15.22 -52.08
CA GLN A 127 5.15 -15.07 -53.52
C GLN A 127 6.43 -14.27 -53.77
N HIS A 128 7.42 -15.02 -54.23
CA HIS A 128 8.51 -14.61 -55.10
C HIS A 128 8.03 -13.58 -56.15
N LEU A 129 8.82 -12.52 -56.38
CA LEU A 129 9.20 -12.03 -57.72
C LEU A 129 10.26 -10.92 -57.59
N GLU A 130 11.21 -10.97 -58.53
CA GLU A 130 12.47 -10.23 -58.58
C GLU A 130 12.35 -8.83 -59.25
N TYR A 131 13.49 -8.11 -59.21
CA TYR A 131 13.97 -7.02 -60.09
C TYR A 131 13.33 -5.63 -59.98
N ALA A 132 14.06 -4.67 -59.39
CA ALA A 132 14.95 -3.73 -60.10
C ALA A 132 15.73 -2.86 -59.10
#